data_AF-A0A6L6HQX1-F1
#
_entry.id   AF-A0A6L6HQX1-F1
#
_cell.length_a   1.000
_cell.length_b   1.000
_cell.length_c   1.000
_cell.angle_alpha   90.00
_cell.angle_beta   90.00
_cell.angle_gamma   90.00
#
_symmetry.space_group_name_H-M   'P 1'
#
loop_
_entity.id
_entity.type
_entity.pdbx_description
1 polymer ?
#
loop_
_entity_poly.entity_id
_entity_poly.type
_entity_poly.pdbx_seq_one_letter_code
_entity_poly.pdbx_strand_id
1 'polypeptide(L)'
;MVVLVFGNVILRYGFNSGITMSEELSRFLFVWLIFLGAFLTLRERAHLGVNGLVRLLPYRGQRAVRIFGDAASLLCCILLGLGAWRQVLDNMQNHSPVAGIPMGVVYFSCVASSVGMAALFARSVLQVATGRIPDDEIFASHGEELIE
;
A
#
# COMPACT_ATOMS: atom_id res chain seq x y z
N MET A 1 -15.53 -4.18 7.98
CA MET A 1 -15.12 -5.38 8.74
C MET A 1 -15.85 -5.48 10.09
N VAL A 2 -15.66 -4.52 11.01
CA VAL A 2 -16.26 -4.56 12.36
C VAL A 2 -17.77 -4.74 12.34
N VAL A 3 -18.49 -3.96 11.54
CA VAL A 3 -19.96 -4.05 11.42
C VAL A 3 -20.43 -5.42 10.92
N LEU A 4 -19.70 -6.05 9.99
CA LEU A 4 -20.05 -7.38 9.46
C LEU A 4 -19.88 -8.47 10.52
N VAL A 5 -18.71 -8.52 11.16
CA VAL A 5 -18.44 -9.52 12.20
C VAL A 5 -19.37 -9.33 13.41
N PHE A 6 -19.52 -8.09 13.87
CA PHE A 6 -20.35 -7.78 15.03
C PHE A 6 -21.84 -7.99 14.74
N GLY A 7 -22.31 -7.59 13.56
CA GLY A 7 -23.67 -7.88 13.10
C GLY A 7 -23.94 -9.38 13.01
N ASN A 8 -22.96 -10.19 12.56
CA ASN A 8 -23.08 -11.64 12.52
C ASN A 8 -23.28 -12.26 13.91
N VAL A 9 -22.53 -11.78 14.91
CA VAL A 9 -22.65 -12.22 16.31
C VAL A 9 -24.06 -11.91 16.84
N ILE A 10 -24.56 -10.69 16.63
CA ILE A 10 -25.92 -10.31 17.05
C ILE A 10 -26.97 -11.18 16.37
N LEU A 11 -26.84 -11.44 15.08
CA LEU A 11 -27.79 -12.27 14.33
C LEU A 11 -27.79 -13.73 14.86
N ARG A 12 -26.61 -14.27 15.10
CA ARG A 12 -26.43 -15.65 15.56
C ARG A 12 -26.96 -15.87 16.97
N TYR A 13 -26.70 -14.94 17.90
CA TYR A 13 -27.12 -15.07 19.29
C TYR A 13 -28.52 -14.49 19.56
N GLY A 14 -28.97 -13.49 18.80
CA GLY A 14 -30.27 -12.84 18.97
C GLY A 14 -31.39 -13.43 18.11
N PHE A 15 -31.09 -13.88 16.89
CA PHE A 15 -32.08 -14.39 15.92
C PHE A 15 -31.88 -15.87 15.55
N ASN A 16 -30.89 -16.54 16.16
CA ASN A 16 -30.52 -17.94 15.87
C ASN A 16 -30.26 -18.21 14.37
N SER A 17 -29.89 -17.18 13.61
CA SER A 17 -29.61 -17.22 12.17
C SER A 17 -28.27 -16.53 11.93
N GLY A 18 -27.36 -17.16 11.18
CA GLY A 18 -26.00 -16.67 10.99
C GLY A 18 -25.63 -16.54 9.51
N ILE A 19 -24.85 -15.51 9.17
CA ILE A 19 -24.31 -15.33 7.81
C ILE A 19 -22.93 -16.00 7.75
N THR A 20 -22.83 -17.26 7.33
CA THR A 20 -21.56 -18.01 7.28
C THR A 20 -20.48 -17.31 6.44
N MET A 21 -20.91 -16.53 5.44
CA MET A 21 -20.07 -15.72 4.55
C MET A 21 -19.33 -14.57 5.25
N SER A 22 -19.83 -14.13 6.41
CA SER A 22 -19.40 -12.88 7.03
C SER A 22 -17.95 -12.92 7.47
N GLU A 23 -17.43 -14.10 7.80
CA GLU A 23 -16.04 -14.29 8.19
C GLU A 23 -15.09 -14.13 6.98
N GLU A 24 -15.38 -14.81 5.86
CA GLU A 24 -14.60 -14.68 4.63
C GLU A 24 -14.65 -13.25 4.08
N LEU A 25 -15.84 -12.65 4.02
CA LEU A 25 -16.01 -11.30 3.49
C LEU A 25 -15.25 -10.26 4.32
N SER A 26 -15.21 -10.46 5.65
CA SER A 26 -14.46 -9.59 6.55
C SER A 26 -12.96 -9.68 6.30
N ARG A 27 -12.42 -10.87 6.03
CA ARG A 27 -11.02 -11.07 5.67
C ARG A 27 -10.69 -10.41 4.33
N PHE A 28 -11.57 -10.51 3.34
CA PHE A 28 -11.37 -9.85 2.04
C PHE A 28 -11.34 -8.33 2.17
N LEU A 29 -12.28 -7.74 2.91
CA LEU A 29 -12.29 -6.30 3.17
C LEU A 29 -11.06 -5.85 3.95
N PHE A 30 -10.54 -6.68 4.86
CA PHE A 30 -9.34 -6.37 5.60
C PHE A 30 -8.10 -6.27 4.69
N VAL A 31 -7.96 -7.18 3.74
CA VAL A 31 -6.88 -7.14 2.73
C VAL A 31 -6.94 -5.84 1.92
N TRP A 32 -8.14 -5.47 1.45
CA TRP A 32 -8.36 -4.19 0.77
C TRP A 32 -7.96 -2.99 1.62
N LEU A 33 -8.29 -3.03 2.92
CA LEU A 33 -7.98 -1.96 3.86
C LEU A 33 -6.47 -1.83 4.09
N ILE A 34 -5.73 -2.94 4.22
CA ILE A 34 -4.27 -2.94 4.34
C ILE A 34 -3.62 -2.27 3.13
N PHE A 35 -4.04 -2.65 1.92
CA PHE A 35 -3.45 -2.10 0.69
C PHE A 35 -3.79 -0.62 0.47
N LEU A 36 -4.99 -0.19 0.86
CA LEU A 36 -5.35 1.24 0.88
C LEU A 36 -4.55 2.01 1.93
N GLY A 37 -4.35 1.42 3.12
CA GLY A 37 -3.51 1.98 4.17
C GLY A 37 -2.07 2.17 3.72
N ALA A 38 -1.46 1.15 3.10
CA ALA A 38 -0.11 1.22 2.56
C ALA A 38 0.04 2.35 1.51
N PHE A 39 -0.94 2.51 0.62
CA PHE A 39 -0.96 3.61 -0.34
C PHE A 39 -1.05 4.97 0.35
N LEU A 40 -1.89 5.11 1.38
CA LEU A 40 -2.06 6.36 2.13
C LEU A 40 -0.79 6.73 2.91
N THR A 41 -0.18 5.77 3.61
CA THR A 41 1.10 5.97 4.34
C THR A 41 2.22 6.37 3.38
N LEU A 42 2.29 5.79 2.18
CA LEU A 42 3.24 6.21 1.16
C LEU A 42 2.98 7.65 0.69
N ARG A 43 1.71 8.05 0.52
CA ARG A 43 1.34 9.41 0.14
C ARG A 43 1.75 10.44 1.20
N GLU A 44 1.64 10.08 2.48
CA GLU A 44 2.08 10.91 3.61
C GLU A 44 3.61 10.91 3.78
N ARG A 45 4.34 10.17 2.93
CA ARG A 45 5.80 10.00 2.99
C ARG A 45 6.31 9.46 4.34
N ALA A 46 5.45 8.79 5.10
CA ALA A 46 5.80 8.14 6.37
C ALA A 46 6.58 6.81 6.17
N HIS A 47 7.18 6.58 5.00
CA HIS A 47 8.14 5.49 4.85
C HIS A 47 9.42 5.89 5.58
N LEU A 48 9.78 5.13 6.62
CA LEU A 48 11.02 5.28 7.41
C LEU A 48 12.24 5.39 6.47
N GLY A 49 12.63 6.63 6.17
CA GLY A 49 13.81 6.93 5.37
C GLY A 49 15.07 6.75 6.21
N VAL A 50 16.13 6.23 5.60
CA VAL A 50 17.47 6.15 6.21
C VAL A 50 18.11 7.55 6.20
N ASN A 51 17.44 8.51 6.83
CA ASN A 51 17.79 9.92 6.77
C ASN A 51 19.09 10.20 7.54
N GLY A 52 19.38 9.42 8.57
CA GLY A 52 20.60 9.55 9.37
C GLY A 52 21.88 9.37 8.54
N LEU A 53 21.94 8.33 7.69
CA LEU A 53 23.13 8.05 6.88
C LEU A 53 23.23 8.97 5.66
N VAL A 54 22.10 9.34 5.05
CA VAL A 54 22.06 10.21 3.87
C VAL A 54 22.53 11.62 4.21
N ARG A 55 22.26 12.13 5.42
CA ARG A 55 22.69 13.47 5.86
C ARG A 55 24.21 13.66 5.91
N LEU A 56 25.01 12.57 6.00
CA LEU A 56 26.47 12.66 5.99
C LEU A 56 27.07 12.86 4.59
N LEU A 57 26.29 12.69 3.51
CA LEU A 57 26.79 12.80 2.14
C LEU A 57 26.75 14.25 1.62
N PRO A 58 27.62 14.63 0.67
CA PRO A 58 27.50 15.91 -0.02
C PRO A 58 26.20 15.98 -0.84
N TYR A 59 25.71 17.20 -1.11
CA TYR A 59 24.43 17.46 -1.80
C TYR A 59 24.15 16.57 -3.03
N ARG A 60 25.17 16.36 -3.88
CA ARG A 60 25.05 15.51 -5.08
C ARG A 60 24.86 14.02 -4.73
N GLY A 61 25.50 13.55 -3.67
CA GLY A 61 25.36 12.18 -3.16
C GLY A 61 24.00 11.92 -2.54
N GLN A 62 23.47 12.88 -1.77
CA GLN A 62 22.12 12.76 -1.19
C GLN A 62 21.05 12.66 -2.27
N ARG A 63 21.15 13.51 -3.30
CA ARG A 63 20.24 13.48 -4.46
C ARG A 63 20.32 12.15 -5.20
N ALA A 64 21.53 11.61 -5.42
CA ALA A 64 21.71 10.34 -6.10
C ALA A 64 21.09 9.17 -5.32
N VAL A 65 21.32 9.10 -4.00
CA VAL A 65 20.76 8.05 -3.14
C VAL A 65 19.24 8.12 -3.09
N ARG A 66 18.66 9.33 -3.02
CA ARG A 66 17.20 9.52 -3.05
C ARG A 66 16.58 9.05 -4.36
N ILE A 67 17.15 9.45 -5.50
CA ILE A 67 16.68 8.99 -6.82
C ILE A 67 16.77 7.47 -6.92
N PHE A 68 17.88 6.89 -6.47
CA PHE A 68 18.08 5.45 -6.49
C PHE A 68 17.05 4.72 -5.60
N GLY A 69 16.81 5.20 -4.39
CA GLY A 69 15.81 4.63 -3.47
C GLY A 69 14.39 4.68 -4.04
N ASP A 70 14.00 5.84 -4.59
CA ASP A 70 12.69 6.01 -5.21
C ASP A 70 12.54 5.13 -6.47
N ALA A 71 13.60 5.01 -7.28
CA ALA A 71 13.61 4.16 -8.47
C ALA A 71 13.56 2.66 -8.12
N ALA A 72 14.29 2.23 -7.08
CA ALA A 72 14.26 0.86 -6.59
C ALA A 72 12.88 0.50 -6.02
N SER A 73 12.27 1.43 -5.28
CA SER A 73 10.91 1.28 -4.74
C SER A 73 9.87 1.23 -5.87
N LEU A 74 10.01 2.08 -6.89
CA LEU A 74 9.20 2.03 -8.11
C LEU A 74 9.28 0.66 -8.81
N LEU A 75 10.51 0.14 -8.98
CA LEU A 75 10.73 -1.18 -9.58
C LEU A 75 10.05 -2.27 -8.76
N CYS A 76 10.17 -2.23 -7.42
CA CYS A 76 9.51 -3.16 -6.53
C CYS A 76 7.98 -3.11 -6.68
N CYS A 77 7.39 -1.90 -6.71
CA CYS A 77 5.96 -1.74 -6.95
C CYS A 77 5.52 -2.35 -8.28
N ILE A 78 6.28 -2.14 -9.37
CA ILE A 78 5.99 -2.72 -10.68
C ILE A 78 6.03 -4.25 -10.64
N LEU A 79 7.06 -4.83 -10.03
CA LEU A 79 7.17 -6.29 -9.90
C LEU A 79 6.02 -6.88 -9.08
N LEU A 80 5.64 -6.23 -7.97
CA LEU A 80 4.48 -6.61 -7.17
C LEU A 80 3.19 -6.53 -7.98
N GLY A 81 2.99 -5.46 -8.76
CA GLY A 81 1.80 -5.28 -9.59
C GLY A 81 1.67 -6.35 -10.67
N LEU A 82 2.78 -6.68 -11.34
CA LEU A 82 2.83 -7.74 -12.35
C LEU A 82 2.57 -9.12 -11.73
N GLY A 83 3.17 -9.41 -10.58
CA GLY A 83 2.94 -10.66 -9.85
C GLY A 83 1.49 -10.80 -9.39
N ALA A 84 0.93 -9.74 -8.83
CA ALA A 84 -0.47 -9.68 -8.40
C ALA A 84 -1.43 -9.83 -9.59
N TRP A 85 -1.14 -9.21 -10.73
CA TRP A 85 -1.96 -9.34 -11.95
C TRP A 85 -2.03 -10.78 -12.44
N ARG A 86 -0.90 -11.51 -12.43
CA ARG A 86 -0.88 -12.94 -12.75
C ARG A 86 -1.74 -13.74 -11.78
N GLN A 87 -1.63 -13.46 -10.47
CA GLN A 87 -2.48 -14.11 -9.47
C GLN A 87 -3.96 -13.83 -9.68
N VAL A 88 -4.35 -12.62 -10.11
CA VAL A 88 -5.74 -12.29 -10.44
C VAL A 88 -6.26 -13.18 -11.57
N LEU A 89 -5.49 -13.34 -12.64
CA LEU A 89 -5.88 -14.15 -13.80
C LEU A 89 -6.02 -15.63 -13.42
N ASP A 90 -5.03 -16.18 -12.71
CA ASP A 90 -5.02 -17.60 -12.33
C ASP A 90 -6.11 -17.94 -11.31
N ASN A 91 -6.43 -17.00 -10.40
CA ASN A 91 -7.42 -17.21 -9.33
C ASN A 91 -8.82 -16.69 -9.68
N MET A 92 -9.07 -16.33 -10.95
CA MET A 92 -10.41 -15.92 -11.37
C MET A 92 -11.39 -17.11 -11.44
N GLN A 93 -10.86 -18.32 -11.66
CA GLN A 93 -11.63 -19.56 -11.67
C GLN A 93 -11.73 -20.22 -10.29
N ASN A 94 -10.94 -19.74 -9.32
CA ASN A 94 -10.96 -20.22 -7.94
C ASN A 94 -11.96 -19.40 -7.12
N HIS A 95 -13.11 -19.99 -6.84
CA HIS A 95 -14.14 -19.40 -6.01
C HIS A 95 -13.92 -19.77 -4.53
N SER A 96 -14.20 -18.83 -3.62
CA SER A 96 -14.12 -19.13 -2.19
C SER A 96 -15.18 -20.16 -1.78
N PRO A 97 -14.86 -21.10 -0.87
CA PRO A 97 -15.69 -22.27 -0.58
C PRO A 97 -17.00 -21.91 0.14
N VAL A 98 -17.00 -20.82 0.92
CA VAL A 98 -18.22 -20.32 1.54
C VAL A 98 -18.81 -19.21 0.69
N ALA A 99 -18.01 -18.20 0.34
CA ALA A 99 -18.53 -16.99 -0.30
C ALA A 99 -18.84 -17.06 -1.79
N GLY A 100 -18.31 -18.05 -2.52
CA GLY A 100 -18.47 -18.16 -3.97
C GLY A 100 -17.86 -17.00 -4.75
N ILE A 101 -17.14 -16.09 -4.08
CA ILE A 101 -16.52 -14.93 -4.70
C ILE A 101 -15.21 -15.39 -5.34
N PRO A 102 -14.92 -14.98 -6.59
CA PRO A 102 -13.64 -15.29 -7.22
C PRO A 102 -12.51 -14.61 -6.45
N MET A 103 -11.52 -15.40 -6.03
CA MET A 103 -10.37 -14.93 -5.24
C MET A 103 -9.54 -13.89 -6.00
N GLY A 104 -9.65 -13.83 -7.34
CA GLY A 104 -9.12 -12.76 -8.16
C GLY A 104 -9.51 -11.34 -7.69
N VAL A 105 -10.70 -11.15 -7.11
CA VAL A 105 -11.12 -9.84 -6.56
C VAL A 105 -10.28 -9.41 -5.35
N VAL A 106 -9.83 -10.38 -4.55
CA VAL A 106 -8.96 -10.11 -3.40
C VAL A 106 -7.58 -9.72 -3.90
N TYR A 107 -7.02 -10.45 -4.86
CA TYR A 107 -5.71 -10.14 -5.44
C TYR A 107 -5.69 -8.83 -6.22
N PHE A 108 -6.83 -8.42 -6.76
CA PHE A 108 -6.97 -7.14 -7.47
C PHE A 108 -6.69 -5.93 -6.56
N SER A 109 -6.95 -6.04 -5.25
CA SER A 109 -6.60 -4.98 -4.28
C SER A 109 -5.11 -4.64 -4.28
N CYS A 110 -4.26 -5.66 -4.43
CA CYS A 110 -2.81 -5.52 -4.50
C CYS A 110 -2.40 -4.82 -5.81
N VAL A 111 -3.02 -5.17 -6.93
CA VAL A 111 -2.80 -4.50 -8.23
C VAL A 111 -3.16 -3.03 -8.14
N ALA A 112 -4.35 -2.71 -7.60
CA ALA A 112 -4.82 -1.33 -7.47
C ALA A 112 -3.87 -0.48 -6.61
N SER A 113 -3.42 -1.01 -5.47
CA SER A 113 -2.47 -0.31 -4.58
C SER A 113 -1.09 -0.16 -5.22
N SER A 114 -0.56 -1.22 -5.85
CA SER A 114 0.73 -1.18 -6.56
C SER A 114 0.75 -0.11 -7.66
N VAL A 115 -0.31 0.01 -8.47
CA VAL A 115 -0.42 1.04 -9.50
C VAL A 115 -0.43 2.44 -8.89
N GLY A 116 -1.18 2.64 -7.80
CA GLY A 116 -1.20 3.90 -7.06
C GLY A 116 0.17 4.27 -6.50
N MET A 117 0.84 3.33 -5.84
CA MET A 117 2.17 3.53 -5.24
C MET A 117 3.24 3.78 -6.32
N ALA A 118 3.20 3.05 -7.43
CA ALA A 118 4.09 3.27 -8.56
C ALA A 118 3.92 4.67 -9.15
N ALA A 119 2.69 5.19 -9.26
CA ALA A 119 2.45 6.55 -9.72
C ALA A 119 3.06 7.60 -8.77
N LEU A 120 3.00 7.39 -7.45
CA LEU A 120 3.61 8.27 -6.46
C LEU A 120 5.14 8.26 -6.55
N PHE A 121 5.76 7.08 -6.64
CA PHE A 121 7.22 6.97 -6.80
C PHE A 121 7.69 7.55 -8.14
N ALA A 122 6.97 7.29 -9.24
CA ALA A 122 7.30 7.87 -10.54
C ALA A 122 7.25 9.42 -10.49
N ARG A 123 6.24 9.99 -9.84
CA ARG A 123 6.17 11.44 -9.60
C ARG A 123 7.34 11.93 -8.74
N SER A 124 7.72 11.20 -7.70
CA SER A 124 8.88 11.52 -6.84
C SER A 124 10.17 11.56 -7.65
N VAL A 125 10.45 10.52 -8.45
CA VAL A 125 11.63 10.45 -9.32
C VAL A 125 11.64 11.61 -10.33
N LEU A 126 10.51 11.90 -10.98
CA LEU A 126 10.40 13.00 -11.95
C LEU A 126 10.62 14.36 -11.31
N GLN A 127 10.07 14.62 -10.12
CA GLN A 127 10.26 15.88 -9.40
C GLN A 127 11.73 16.10 -9.01
N VAL A 128 12.41 15.05 -8.52
CA VAL A 128 13.82 15.11 -8.15
C VAL A 128 14.72 15.21 -9.39
N ALA A 129 14.36 14.57 -10.50
CA ALA A 129 15.09 14.67 -11.77
C ALA A 129 14.95 16.05 -12.44
N THR A 130 13.75 16.63 -12.43
CA THR A 130 13.47 17.95 -13.04
C THR A 130 13.91 19.15 -12.20
N GLY A 131 14.45 18.91 -10.99
CA GLY A 131 14.99 19.99 -10.14
C GLY A 131 13.92 20.93 -9.60
N ARG A 132 12.66 20.48 -9.54
CA ARG A 132 11.49 21.29 -9.20
C ARG A 132 11.17 21.30 -7.71
N ILE A 133 12.00 20.65 -6.89
CA ILE A 133 11.90 20.65 -5.43
C ILE A 133 13.00 21.61 -4.93
N PRO A 134 12.64 22.72 -4.26
CA PRO A 134 13.62 23.59 -3.61
C PRO A 134 14.27 22.81 -2.46
N ASP A 135 15.60 22.96 -2.35
CA ASP A 135 16.46 22.07 -1.55
C ASP A 135 16.01 21.94 -0.08
N ASP A 136 15.36 22.97 0.44
CA ASP A 136 14.77 23.12 1.76
C ASP A 136 13.68 22.07 2.13
N GLU A 137 12.80 21.64 1.21
CA GLU A 137 11.78 20.60 1.49
C GLU A 137 12.37 19.17 1.54
N ILE A 138 13.55 18.97 0.93
CA ILE A 138 14.27 17.69 0.97
C ILE A 138 14.80 17.43 2.39
N PHE A 139 15.06 18.49 3.16
CA PHE A 139 15.66 18.42 4.50
C PHE A 139 14.66 18.67 5.63
N ALA A 140 13.60 19.46 5.41
CA ALA A 140 12.66 19.89 6.46
C ALA A 140 11.61 18.84 6.85
N SER A 141 11.11 18.03 5.91
CA SER A 141 9.94 17.14 6.15
C SER A 141 10.13 16.01 7.17
N HIS A 142 11.34 15.81 7.72
CA HIS A 142 11.62 14.70 8.65
C HIS A 142 12.36 15.15 9.92
N GLY A 143 12.42 16.46 10.18
CA GLY A 143 13.06 17.04 11.37
C GLY A 143 12.10 17.43 12.49
N GLU A 144 10.79 17.57 12.21
CA GLU A 144 9.83 18.09 13.18
C GLU A 144 9.22 17.04 14.13
N GLU A 145 9.33 15.74 13.87
CA GLU A 145 8.79 14.70 14.78
C GLU A 145 9.70 14.36 15.98
N LEU A 146 10.85 15.03 16.15
CA LEU A 146 11.77 14.79 17.27
C LEU A 146 11.77 15.89 18.34
N ILE A 147 10.79 16.81 18.32
CA ILE A 147 10.71 17.92 19.30
C ILE A 147 9.40 17.93 20.13
N GLU A 148 8.44 17.03 19.91
CA GLU A 148 7.31 16.83 20.85
C GLU A 148 7.47 15.61 21.76
#